data_AF-A0A353BXR5-F1
#
_entry.id   AF-A0A353BXR5-F1
#
_cell.length_a   1.000
_cell.length_b   1.000
_cell.length_c   1.000
_cell.angle_alpha   90.00
_cell.angle_beta   90.00
_cell.angle_gamma   90.00
#
_symmetry.space_group_name_H-M   'P 1'
#
loop_
_entity.id
_entity.type
_entity.pdbx_description
1 polymer ?
#
loop_
_entity_poly.entity_id
_entity_poly.type
_entity_poly.pdbx_seq_one_letter_code
_entity_poly.pdbx_strand_id
1 'polypeptide(L)' 'LRVYAHKEEIPKVLGGLGIAVLSTSKGIMTDRKARTEGIGGEVMCYIW' A
#
# COMPACT_ATOMS: atom_id res chain seq x y z
N LEU A 1 10.80 -12.81 4.24
CA LEU A 1 9.33 -12.84 4.38
C LEU A 1 8.76 -11.79 3.44
N ARG A 2 7.77 -12.12 2.61
CA ARG A 2 7.06 -11.13 1.77
C ARG A 2 5.72 -10.80 2.42
N VAL A 3 5.29 -9.54 2.33
CA VAL A 3 4.03 -9.06 2.93
C VAL A 3 3.14 -8.56 1.81
N TYR A 4 1.97 -9.17 1.65
CA TYR A 4 0.97 -8.76 0.67
C TYR A 4 -0.28 -8.26 1.39
N ALA A 5 -0.89 -7.20 0.86
CA ALA A 5 -2.13 -6.64 1.36
C ALA A 5 -3.20 -6.70 0.27
N HIS A 6 -4.38 -7.25 0.58
CA HIS A 6 -5.53 -7.12 -0.29
C HIS A 6 -6.04 -5.66 -0.28
N LYS A 7 -6.86 -5.26 -1.26
CA LYS A 7 -7.26 -3.85 -1.42
C LYS A 7 -8.01 -3.26 -0.21
N GLU A 8 -8.78 -4.08 0.51
CA GLU A 8 -9.47 -3.69 1.76
C GLU A 8 -8.54 -3.66 2.98
N GLU A 9 -7.39 -4.32 2.91
CA GLU A 9 -6.44 -4.49 4.01
C GLU A 9 -5.24 -3.55 3.90
N ILE A 10 -5.22 -2.66 2.89
CA ILE A 10 -4.11 -1.73 2.69
C ILE A 10 -3.97 -0.84 3.94
N PRO A 11 -2.83 -0.91 4.66
CA PRO A 11 -2.66 -0.23 5.94
C PRO A 11 -2.61 1.29 5.77
N LYS A 12 -3.09 2.03 6.78
CA LYS A 12 -2.84 3.48 6.91
C LYS A 12 -1.67 3.68 7.87
N VAL A 13 -0.57 4.23 7.36
CA VAL A 13 0.62 4.50 8.18
C VAL A 13 0.38 5.76 9.03
N LEU A 14 0.59 5.66 10.34
CA LEU A 14 0.41 6.77 11.30
C LEU A 14 -0.94 7.52 11.13
N GLY A 15 -2.05 6.77 11.03
CA GLY A 15 -3.38 7.37 10.83
C GLY A 15 -3.57 8.10 9.49
N GLY A 16 -2.64 7.91 8.55
CA GLY A 16 -2.61 8.57 7.25
C GLY A 16 -1.53 9.64 7.12
N LEU A 17 -0.72 9.92 8.15
CA LEU A 17 0.39 10.88 8.06
C LEU A 17 1.61 10.31 7.34
N GLY A 18 1.84 8.98 7.45
CA GLY A 18 2.90 8.29 6.71
C GLY A 18 2.45 7.76 5.35
N ILE A 19 3.36 7.08 4.66
CA ILE A 19 3.13 6.47 3.34
C ILE A 19 3.56 5.00 3.38
N ALA A 20 2.70 4.11 2.89
CA ALA A 20 3.11 2.76 2.52
C ALA A 20 3.35 2.72 1.01
N VAL A 21 4.48 2.13 0.59
CA VAL A 21 4.79 1.92 -0.82
C VAL A 21 4.45 0.48 -1.19
N LEU A 22 3.59 0.31 -2.19
CA LEU A 22 3.14 -1.00 -2.65
C LEU A 22 3.59 -1.27 -4.08
N SER A 23 4.06 -2.49 -4.33
CA SER A 23 4.18 -3.05 -5.66
C SER A 23 2.86 -3.74 -6.04
N THR A 24 2.16 -3.22 -7.04
CA THR A 24 0.85 -3.72 -7.49
C THR A 24 0.94 -4.25 -8.93
N SER A 25 -0.13 -4.87 -9.43
CA SER A 25 -0.22 -5.29 -10.83
C SER A 25 -0.21 -4.14 -11.85
N LYS A 26 -0.40 -2.89 -11.41
CA LYS A 26 -0.31 -1.68 -12.24
C LYS A 26 0.95 -0.85 -11.99
N GLY A 27 1.95 -1.45 -11.32
CA GLY A 27 3.21 -0.79 -10.96
C GLY A 27 3.26 -0.35 -9.51
N ILE A 28 4.30 0.41 -9.17
CA ILE A 28 4.59 0.87 -7.81
C ILE A 28 3.78 2.13 -7.52
N MET A 29 3.12 2.16 -6.35
CA MET A 29 2.30 3.30 -5.94
C MET A 29 2.17 3.40 -4.41
N THR A 30 1.59 4.50 -3.94
CA THR A 30 1.30 4.71 -2.52
C THR A 30 0.02 3.98 -2.09
N ASP A 31 -0.09 3.70 -0.81
CA ASP A 31 -1.27 3.14 -0.15
C ASP A 31 -2.56 3.92 -0.43
N ARG A 32 -2.47 5.25 -0.50
CA ARG A 32 -3.62 6.09 -0.88
C ARG A 32 -4.07 5.83 -2.31
N LYS A 33 -3.15 5.81 -3.28
CA LYS A 33 -3.48 5.56 -4.69
C LYS A 33 -3.99 4.13 -4.90
N ALA A 34 -3.35 3.15 -4.25
CA ALA A 34 -3.77 1.75 -4.29
C ALA A 34 -5.21 1.55 -3.75
N ARG A 35 -5.58 2.23 -2.65
CA ARG A 35 -6.96 2.24 -2.14
C ARG A 35 -7.94 2.91 -3.10
N THR A 36 -7.59 4.06 -3.67
CA THR A 36 -8.45 4.76 -4.64
C THR A 36 -8.69 3.92 -5.90
N GLU A 37 -7.67 3.22 -6.39
CA GLU A 37 -7.80 2.33 -7.54
C GLU A 37 -8.43 0.96 -7.18
N GLY A 38 -8.56 0.64 -5.90
CA GLY A 38 -9.09 -0.64 -5.42
C GLY A 38 -8.21 -1.82 -5.78
N ILE A 39 -6.88 -1.70 -5.61
CA ILE A 39 -5.90 -2.73 -5.99
C ILE A 39 -4.94 -2.98 -4.83
N GLY A 40 -4.77 -4.25 -4.46
CA GLY A 40 -3.79 -4.68 -3.46
C GLY A 40 -2.38 -4.83 -4.03
N GLY A 41 -1.45 -5.31 -3.21
CA GLY A 41 -0.07 -5.51 -3.66
C GLY A 41 0.88 -5.96 -2.56
N GLU A 42 2.16 -6.09 -2.91
CA GLU A 42 3.23 -6.32 -1.96
C GLU A 42 3.58 -5.02 -1.25
N VAL A 43 3.56 -5.01 0.08
CA VAL A 43 4.01 -3.86 0.88
C VAL A 43 5.53 -3.90 0.94
N MET A 44 6.18 -2.96 0.27
CA MET A 44 7.64 -2.92 0.15
C MET A 44 8.29 -2.23 1.33
N CYS A 45 7.76 -1.06 1.71
CA CYS A 45 8.26 -0.29 2.82
C CYS A 45 7.22 0.70 3.34
N TYR A 46 7.53 1.23 4.52
CA TYR A 46 6.78 2.28 5.18
C TYR A 46 7.71 3.48 5.37
N ILE A 47 7.18 4.67 5.13
CA ILE A 47 7.86 5.94 5.35
C ILE A 47 7.03 6.72 6.38
N TRP A 48 7.69 7.22 7.41
CA TRP A 48 7.09 8.04 8.46
C TRP A 48 8.01 9.18 8.87
#